data_AF-J3TGB0-F1
#
_entry.id   AF-J3TGB0-F1
#
_cell.length_a   1.000
_cell.length_b   1.000
_cell.length_c   1.000
_cell.angle_alpha   90.00
_cell.angle_beta   90.00
_cell.angle_gamma   90.00
#
_symmetry.space_group_name_H-M   'P 1'
#
loop_
_entity.id
_entity.type
_entity.pdbx_description
1 polymer ?
#
loop_
_entity_poly.entity_id
_entity_poly.type
_entity_poly.pdbx_seq_one_letter_code
_entity_poly.pdbx_strand_id
1 'polypeptide(L)'
;MRSLVYSIEPSFLLNYLRPFPIFTAKHSFIGGLMMASKFSIGQQVRHKLLGYLGVIIDVDPEYSLDKPSLDDIAADNSLRSSPWYHVVMEDEEGKPVHTYLAEAQIAYEAFSVHPEQQTLDELAESIQLQLQAPRLRN
;
A
#
# COMPACT_ATOMS: atom_id res chain seq x y z
N MET A 1 -13.63 -6.62 16.15
CA MET A 1 -13.41 -5.71 15.01
C MET A 1 -12.86 -6.53 13.87
N ARG A 2 -13.66 -6.79 12.83
CA ARG A 2 -13.23 -7.57 11.66
C ARG A 2 -12.42 -6.64 10.76
N SER A 3 -11.13 -6.93 10.57
CA SER A 3 -10.35 -6.30 9.51
C SER A 3 -10.97 -6.77 8.19
N LEU A 4 -11.49 -5.84 7.38
CA LEU A 4 -11.91 -6.15 6.01
C LEU A 4 -10.65 -6.41 5.20
N VAL A 5 -10.17 -7.66 5.24
CA VAL A 5 -9.19 -8.15 4.28
C VAL A 5 -9.96 -8.29 2.97
N TYR A 6 -9.93 -7.26 2.13
CA TYR A 6 -10.38 -7.38 0.75
C TYR A 6 -9.42 -8.33 0.04
N SER A 7 -9.79 -9.62 0.00
CA SER A 7 -9.10 -10.61 -0.82
C SER A 7 -9.40 -10.30 -2.28
N ILE A 8 -8.45 -9.66 -2.96
CA ILE A 8 -8.56 -9.35 -4.38
C ILE A 8 -8.29 -10.67 -5.13
N GLU A 9 -9.23 -11.05 -6.00
CA GLU A 9 -9.22 -12.31 -6.76
C GLU A 9 -7.84 -12.61 -7.39
N PRO A 10 -7.36 -13.87 -7.36
CA PRO A 10 -6.04 -14.27 -7.87
C PRO A 10 -5.83 -14.01 -9.38
N SER A 11 -6.89 -13.73 -10.13
CA SER A 11 -6.81 -13.30 -11.53
C SER A 11 -6.18 -11.91 -11.72
N PHE A 12 -6.05 -11.11 -10.66
CA PHE A 12 -5.37 -9.80 -10.69
C PHE A 12 -3.84 -9.95 -10.68
N LEU A 13 -3.30 -11.08 -10.20
CA LEU A 13 -1.87 -11.34 -10.13
C LEU A 13 -1.24 -11.63 -11.52
N LEU A 14 -2.04 -12.05 -12.52
CA LEU A 14 -1.54 -12.26 -13.89
C LEU A 14 -1.36 -10.95 -14.68
N ASN A 15 -1.88 -9.82 -14.19
CA ASN A 15 -1.76 -8.52 -14.86
C ASN A 15 -0.61 -7.64 -14.34
N TYR A 16 0.10 -8.05 -13.29
CA TYR A 16 1.22 -7.28 -12.70
C TYR A 16 2.55 -7.41 -13.46
N LEU A 17 2.59 -8.19 -14.55
CA LEU A 17 3.72 -8.24 -15.50
C LEU A 17 3.54 -7.34 -16.72
N ARG A 18 2.54 -6.45 -16.72
CA ARG A 18 2.47 -5.37 -17.72
C ARG A 18 3.00 -4.07 -17.12
N PRO A 19 3.75 -3.26 -17.89
CA PRO A 19 4.23 -1.97 -17.42
C PRO A 19 3.03 -1.04 -17.20
N PHE A 20 2.56 -0.92 -15.95
CA PHE A 20 1.64 0.15 -15.60
C PHE A 20 2.39 1.48 -15.72
N PRO A 21 1.78 2.51 -16.33
CA PRO A 21 2.33 3.84 -16.35
C PRO A 21 2.32 4.40 -14.93
N ILE A 22 3.42 4.25 -14.21
CA ILE A 22 3.64 4.94 -12.94
C ILE A 22 3.83 6.43 -13.27
N PHE A 23 2.75 7.19 -13.22
CA PHE A 23 2.69 8.65 -13.37
C PHE A 23 1.45 9.11 -12.57
N THR A 24 1.45 10.12 -11.70
CA THR A 24 2.42 11.16 -11.40
C THR A 24 2.08 11.67 -9.98
N ALA A 25 3.00 11.59 -9.01
CA ALA A 25 2.88 12.44 -7.82
C ALA A 25 3.36 13.84 -8.23
N LYS A 26 2.55 14.54 -9.05
CA LYS A 26 2.73 15.97 -9.26
C LYS A 26 2.47 16.62 -7.91
N HIS A 27 3.54 17.01 -7.23
CA HIS A 27 3.49 17.94 -6.11
C HIS A 27 2.91 19.26 -6.62
N SER A 28 1.58 19.34 -6.65
CA SER A 28 0.84 20.56 -6.94
C SER A 28 0.68 21.30 -5.62
N PHE A 29 1.54 22.28 -5.41
CA PHE A 29 1.44 23.24 -4.32
C PHE A 29 0.22 24.14 -4.55
N ILE A 30 -0.90 23.82 -3.90
CA ILE A 30 -2.04 24.73 -3.72
C ILE A 30 -2.37 24.78 -2.22
N GLY A 31 -2.50 25.99 -1.69
CA GLY A 31 -2.38 26.30 -0.27
C GLY A 31 -3.45 25.69 0.64
N GLY A 32 -3.00 25.35 1.86
CA GLY A 32 -3.84 25.06 3.03
C GLY A 32 -4.04 23.57 3.30
N LEU A 33 -3.24 23.01 4.21
CA LEU A 33 -3.26 21.63 4.73
C LEU A 33 -2.72 20.54 3.76
N MET A 34 -1.38 20.42 3.67
CA MET A 34 -0.75 19.18 3.23
C MET A 34 -1.06 18.08 4.26
N MET A 35 -1.97 17.16 3.94
CA MET A 35 -1.95 15.84 4.58
C MET A 35 -0.73 15.11 3.99
N ALA A 36 0.47 15.42 4.50
CA ALA A 36 1.68 14.72 4.10
C ALA A 36 1.50 13.22 4.41
N SER A 37 1.64 12.39 3.38
CA SER A 37 1.65 10.93 3.49
C SER A 37 2.69 10.52 4.54
N LYS A 38 2.28 9.79 5.58
CA LYS A 38 3.21 9.33 6.61
C LYS A 38 4.18 8.26 6.10
N PHE A 39 3.77 7.53 5.07
CA PHE A 39 4.55 6.44 4.51
C PHE A 39 4.83 6.66 3.02
N SER A 40 5.87 6.02 2.51
CA SER A 40 6.34 6.17 1.12
C SER A 40 6.26 4.86 0.33
N ILE A 41 6.14 4.94 -0.99
CA ILE A 41 6.20 3.77 -1.89
C ILE A 41 7.58 3.10 -1.75
N GLY A 42 7.59 1.77 -1.67
CA GLY A 42 8.77 0.94 -1.40
C GLY A 42 9.14 0.82 0.08
N GLN A 43 8.38 1.43 0.98
CA GLN A 43 8.60 1.32 2.42
C GLN A 43 7.99 0.04 2.99
N GLN A 44 8.76 -0.67 3.81
CA GLN A 44 8.26 -1.75 4.66
C GLN A 44 7.47 -1.20 5.85
N VAL A 45 6.34 -1.84 6.14
CA VAL A 45 5.38 -1.43 7.17
C VAL A 45 4.75 -2.65 7.81
N ARG A 46 4.04 -2.44 8.93
CA ARG A 46 3.18 -3.46 9.53
C ARG A 46 1.72 -3.07 9.51
N HIS A 47 0.84 -4.06 9.38
CA HIS A 47 -0.55 -3.90 9.75
C HIS A 47 -0.64 -3.66 11.27
N LYS A 48 -1.14 -2.50 11.69
CA LYS A 48 -1.13 -2.05 13.09
C LYS A 48 -1.81 -3.00 14.07
N LEU A 49 -2.91 -3.62 13.65
CA LEU A 49 -3.67 -4.58 14.49
C LEU A 49 -3.14 -6.02 14.43
N LEU A 50 -2.84 -6.53 13.23
CA LEU A 50 -2.51 -7.95 12.99
C LEU A 50 -1.00 -8.22 13.03
N GLY A 51 -0.17 -7.19 12.92
CA GLY A 51 1.28 -7.30 12.95
C GLY A 51 1.93 -7.83 11.67
N TYR A 52 1.15 -8.16 10.63
CA TYR A 52 1.68 -8.65 9.35
C TYR A 52 2.60 -7.61 8.69
N LEU A 53 3.75 -8.08 8.21
CA LEU A 53 4.69 -7.31 7.41
C LEU A 53 4.09 -7.04 6.02
N GLY A 54 4.38 -5.87 5.47
CA GLY A 54 4.06 -5.55 4.09
C GLY A 54 4.92 -4.45 3.51
N VAL A 55 4.78 -4.23 2.21
CA VAL A 55 5.47 -3.20 1.44
C VAL A 55 4.44 -2.32 0.75
N ILE A 56 4.59 -1.01 0.89
CA ILE A 56 3.73 -0.05 0.19
C ILE A 56 4.12 -0.01 -1.28
N ILE A 57 3.15 -0.25 -2.16
CA ILE A 57 3.34 -0.25 -3.61
C ILE A 57 2.71 0.96 -4.30
N ASP A 58 1.71 1.59 -3.69
CA ASP A 58 1.06 2.80 -4.20
C ASP A 58 0.32 3.56 -3.08
N VAL A 59 -0.05 4.82 -3.35
CA VAL A 59 -0.76 5.70 -2.41
C VAL A 59 -1.86 6.49 -3.12
N ASP A 60 -3.09 6.35 -2.63
CA ASP A 60 -4.23 7.16 -3.03
C ASP A 60 -4.46 8.30 -2.02
N PRO A 61 -4.65 9.56 -2.47
CA PRO A 61 -4.91 10.68 -1.57
C PRO A 61 -6.28 10.57 -0.87
N GLU A 62 -7.21 9.82 -1.46
CA GLU A 62 -8.56 9.57 -0.96
C GLU A 62 -8.98 8.12 -1.27
N TYR A 63 -9.99 7.61 -0.56
CA TYR A 63 -10.49 6.25 -0.80
C TYR A 63 -11.04 6.10 -2.23
N SER A 64 -10.40 5.27 -3.07
CA SER A 64 -10.75 5.13 -4.49
C SER A 64 -11.46 3.83 -4.90
N LEU A 65 -11.74 2.90 -3.97
CA LEU A 65 -12.56 1.72 -4.29
C LEU A 65 -14.04 2.11 -4.42
N ASP A 66 -14.82 1.32 -5.17
CA ASP A 66 -16.26 1.52 -5.30
C ASP A 66 -16.92 1.66 -3.92
N LYS A 67 -17.86 2.61 -3.81
CA LYS A 67 -18.58 2.88 -2.55
C LYS A 67 -19.11 1.56 -2.02
N PRO A 68 -18.67 1.13 -0.83
CA PRO A 68 -18.99 -0.20 -0.41
C PRO A 68 -20.45 -0.20 0.09
N SER A 69 -21.07 -1.37 0.15
CA SER A 69 -22.50 -1.51 0.43
C SER A 69 -22.83 -1.03 1.86
N LEU A 70 -24.12 -0.83 2.20
CA LEU A 70 -24.55 -0.38 3.54
C LEU A 70 -23.96 -1.22 4.70
N ASP A 71 -23.65 -2.50 4.45
CA ASP A 71 -23.00 -3.41 5.40
C ASP A 71 -21.49 -3.15 5.60
N ASP A 72 -20.83 -2.49 4.64
CA ASP A 72 -19.41 -2.12 4.67
C ASP A 72 -19.17 -0.74 5.30
N ILE A 73 -20.23 0.01 5.63
CA ILE A 73 -20.19 1.33 6.28
C ILE A 73 -19.87 1.20 7.78
N ALA A 74 -18.90 0.37 8.11
CA ALA A 74 -18.18 0.40 9.38
C ALA A 74 -16.81 1.09 9.25
N ALA A 75 -16.41 1.48 8.02
CA ALA A 75 -15.27 2.38 7.83
C ALA A 75 -15.64 3.78 8.34
N ASP A 76 -15.31 4.01 9.61
CA ASP A 76 -15.39 5.28 10.31
C ASP A 76 -14.91 6.41 9.39
N ASN A 77 -15.70 7.48 9.26
CA ASN A 77 -15.42 8.57 8.35
C ASN A 77 -14.04 9.22 8.61
N SER A 78 -13.49 9.04 9.81
CA SER A 78 -12.12 9.45 10.13
C SER A 78 -11.04 8.72 9.29
N LEU A 79 -11.27 7.46 8.91
CA LEU A 79 -10.32 6.69 8.07
C LEU A 79 -10.23 7.22 6.64
N ARG A 80 -11.30 7.86 6.15
CA ARG A 80 -11.33 8.49 4.81
C ARG A 80 -10.72 9.90 4.78
N SER A 81 -10.34 10.44 5.94
CA SER A 81 -9.76 11.78 6.06
C SER A 81 -8.23 11.80 5.89
N SER A 82 -7.62 10.64 5.58
CA SER A 82 -6.17 10.47 5.37
C SER A 82 -5.93 9.60 4.13
N PRO A 83 -4.71 9.61 3.58
CA PRO A 83 -4.37 8.78 2.42
C PRO A 83 -4.61 7.28 2.68
N TRP A 84 -4.90 6.59 1.59
CA TRP A 84 -5.04 5.13 1.54
C TRP A 84 -3.86 4.54 0.79
N TYR A 85 -3.47 3.34 1.19
CA TYR A 85 -2.23 2.72 0.72
C TYR A 85 -2.54 1.34 0.14
N HIS A 86 -1.91 1.07 -0.99
CA HIS A 86 -1.82 -0.25 -1.57
C HIS A 86 -0.60 -0.94 -0.96
N VAL A 87 -0.82 -2.04 -0.24
CA VAL A 87 0.21 -2.75 0.51
C VAL A 87 0.21 -4.22 0.11
N VAL A 88 1.37 -4.73 -0.30
CA VAL A 88 1.57 -6.18 -0.48
C VAL A 88 2.04 -6.74 0.86
N MET A 89 1.32 -7.72 1.39
CA MET A 89 1.63 -8.44 2.63
C MET A 89 1.79 -9.92 2.35
N GLU A 90 2.21 -10.70 3.34
CA GLU A 90 2.11 -12.16 3.30
C GLU A 90 0.97 -12.65 4.18
N ASP A 91 0.23 -13.64 3.69
CA ASP A 91 -0.72 -14.38 4.52
C ASP A 91 -0.03 -15.43 5.40
N GLU A 92 -0.82 -16.19 6.15
CA GLU A 92 -0.31 -17.24 7.05
C GLU A 92 0.40 -18.39 6.30
N GLU A 93 0.19 -18.52 4.99
CA GLU A 93 0.86 -19.50 4.13
C GLU A 93 2.11 -18.90 3.44
N GLY A 94 2.45 -17.64 3.71
CA GLY A 94 3.57 -16.94 3.07
C GLY A 94 3.27 -16.51 1.63
N LYS A 95 2.00 -16.46 1.21
CA LYS A 95 1.64 -16.00 -0.13
C LYS A 95 1.48 -14.48 -0.14
N PRO A 96 1.95 -13.79 -1.20
CA PRO A 96 1.75 -12.36 -1.33
C PRO A 96 0.27 -12.04 -1.55
N VAL A 97 -0.28 -11.17 -0.71
CA VAL A 97 -1.65 -10.68 -0.76
C VAL A 97 -1.63 -9.15 -0.87
N HIS A 98 -2.33 -8.63 -1.86
CA HIS A 98 -2.51 -7.20 -2.03
C HIS A 98 -3.68 -6.72 -1.15
N THR A 99 -3.40 -5.76 -0.27
CA THR A 99 -4.33 -5.22 0.71
C THR A 99 -4.44 -3.71 0.55
N TYR A 100 -5.65 -3.18 0.74
CA TYR A 100 -5.92 -1.74 0.69
C TYR A 100 -6.24 -1.21 2.08
N LEU A 101 -5.37 -0.34 2.61
CA LEU A 101 -5.39 0.08 4.02
C LEU A 101 -5.43 1.59 4.18
N ALA A 102 -6.20 2.07 5.16
CA ALA A 102 -6.13 3.45 5.60
C ALA A 102 -4.83 3.70 6.39
N GLU A 103 -4.30 4.94 6.34
CA GLU A 103 -3.09 5.32 7.07
C GLU A 103 -3.11 4.93 8.56
N ALA A 104 -4.28 5.02 9.21
CA ALA A 104 -4.43 4.69 10.64
C ALA A 104 -4.26 3.20 10.96
N GLN A 105 -4.34 2.32 9.96
CA GLN A 105 -4.17 0.88 10.08
C GLN A 105 -2.72 0.43 9.84
N ILE A 106 -1.81 1.36 9.53
CA ILE A 106 -0.42 1.07 9.20
C ILE A 106 0.48 1.54 10.33
N ALA A 107 1.50 0.75 10.64
CA ALA A 107 2.55 1.04 11.59
C ALA A 107 3.92 0.95 10.91
N TYR A 108 4.91 1.66 11.45
CA TYR A 108 6.29 1.57 10.96
C TYR A 108 6.85 0.17 11.20
N GLU A 109 7.57 -0.34 10.21
CA GLU A 109 8.49 -1.47 10.40
C GLU A 109 9.84 -0.93 10.89
N ALA A 110 10.44 -1.61 11.86
CA ALA A 110 11.71 -1.19 12.46
C ALA A 110 12.92 -1.86 11.80
N PHE A 111 12.73 -3.05 11.21
CA PHE A 111 13.79 -3.83 10.61
C PHE A 111 13.71 -3.77 9.08
N SER A 112 14.86 -3.78 8.41
CA SER A 112 14.91 -3.80 6.94
C SER A 112 15.15 -5.20 6.37
N VAL A 113 15.31 -6.21 7.24
CA VAL A 113 15.63 -7.59 6.86
C VAL A 113 14.82 -8.54 7.71
N HIS A 114 14.14 -9.47 7.06
CA HIS A 114 13.21 -10.43 7.66
C HIS A 114 13.54 -11.83 7.10
N PRO A 115 14.35 -12.64 7.80
CA PRO A 115 14.80 -13.94 7.30
C PRO A 115 13.68 -14.91 6.90
N GLU A 116 12.52 -14.82 7.55
CA GLU A 116 11.33 -15.64 7.27
C GLU A 116 10.45 -15.07 6.15
N GLN A 117 10.70 -13.84 5.70
CA GLN A 117 9.86 -13.07 4.77
C GLN A 117 10.71 -12.33 3.70
N GLN A 118 11.76 -13.00 3.21
CA GLN A 118 12.76 -12.41 2.29
C GLN A 118 12.15 -11.87 0.99
N THR A 119 11.09 -12.50 0.50
CA THR A 119 10.24 -12.07 -0.62
C THR A 119 9.75 -10.63 -0.48
N LEU A 120 9.40 -10.18 0.73
CA LEU A 120 8.99 -8.80 1.00
C LEU A 120 10.19 -7.85 1.10
N ASP A 121 11.35 -8.32 1.54
CA ASP A 121 12.60 -7.54 1.49
C ASP A 121 13.00 -7.27 0.03
N GLU A 122 12.99 -8.31 -0.80
CA GLU A 122 13.29 -8.22 -2.23
C GLU A 122 12.30 -7.31 -2.97
N LEU A 123 11.01 -7.38 -2.62
CA LEU A 123 9.99 -6.49 -3.19
C LEU A 123 10.25 -5.02 -2.84
N ALA A 124 10.57 -4.73 -1.58
CA ALA A 124 10.87 -3.38 -1.13
C ALA A 124 12.10 -2.81 -1.87
N GLU A 125 13.17 -3.60 -1.95
CA GLU A 125 14.39 -3.22 -2.68
C GLU A 125 14.11 -2.97 -4.16
N SER A 126 13.38 -3.87 -4.82
CA SER A 126 13.01 -3.75 -6.24
C SER A 126 12.24 -2.46 -6.53
N ILE A 127 11.25 -2.13 -5.70
CA ILE A 127 10.47 -0.89 -5.84
C ILE A 127 11.35 0.33 -5.62
N GLN A 128 12.21 0.33 -4.59
CA GLN A 128 13.12 1.44 -4.32
C GLN A 128 14.08 1.68 -5.48
N LEU A 129 14.64 0.61 -6.07
CA LEU A 129 15.48 0.71 -7.26
C LEU A 129 14.72 1.29 -8.45
N GLN A 130 13.48 0.87 -8.66
CA GLN A 130 12.64 1.40 -9.74
C GLN A 130 12.29 2.89 -9.56
N LEU A 131 12.16 3.35 -8.31
CA LEU A 131 11.95 4.77 -8.01
C LEU A 131 13.21 5.61 -8.23
N GLN A 132 14.40 5.03 -8.01
CA GLN A 132 15.69 5.69 -8.23
C GLN A 132 16.10 5.71 -9.71
N ALA A 133 15.62 4.75 -10.51
CA ALA A 133 15.95 4.68 -11.92
C ALA A 133 15.52 5.99 -12.62
N PRO A 134 16.44 6.72 -13.28
CA PRO A 134 16.09 7.90 -14.04
C PRO A 134 15.09 7.44 -15.11
N ARG A 135 13.86 7.96 -15.04
CA ARG A 135 12.87 7.74 -16.09
C ARG A 135 13.47 8.28 -17.37
N LEU A 136 13.98 7.39 -18.22
CA LEU A 136 14.38 7.71 -19.58
C LEU A 136 13.12 8.20 -20.29
N ARG A 137 12.97 9.52 -20.31
CA ARG A 137 11.88 10.22 -20.96
C ARG A 137 12.19 10.23 -22.45
N ASN A 138 11.73 9.20 -23.16
CA ASN A 138 11.63 9.22 -24.62
C ASN A 138 10.35 9.98 -25.02
#